data_AF-A0A841HU42-F1
#
_entry.id   AF-A0A841HU42-F1
#
_cell.length_a   1.000
_cell.length_b   1.000
_cell.length_c   1.000
_cell.angle_alpha   90.00
_cell.angle_beta   90.00
_cell.angle_gamma   90.00
#
_symmetry.space_group_name_H-M   'P 1'
#
loop_
_entity.id
_entity.type
_entity.pdbx_description
1 polymer ?
#
loop_
_entity_poly.entity_id
_entity_poly.type
_entity_poly.pdbx_seq_one_letter_code
_entity_poly.pdbx_strand_id
1 'polypeptide(L)'
;MTAAVDVGRRSPFFLYMALAFLAIALVGFSTTFFLPLARGTFEAPAVVHVHGALLFGWLILLITQVSLIRSRNPRTHRRMGWIGAALCAAIVVSGVLVGLFATRRDLAAGGGDVVIGGFVNILIEMIVFGTLVGAAIVFRRDPESHKRLLILATISALAPAWLRFRHFMPFVPNPFVTFSLVADSVLLIAVAHDWMAYRRVHPIYLWAGGAMVGVHAVELLAIESQPWVRLGRWLLGEQAV
;
A
#
# COMPACT_ATOMS: atom_id res chain seq x y z
N MET A 1 -35.66 -10.15 -23.88
CA MET A 1 -34.80 -9.03 -24.31
C MET A 1 -33.40 -9.29 -23.77
N THR A 2 -32.59 -10.02 -24.53
CA THR A 2 -31.21 -10.39 -24.16
C THR A 2 -30.34 -9.15 -24.21
N ALA A 3 -29.91 -8.65 -23.05
CA ALA A 3 -28.92 -7.59 -22.98
C ALA A 3 -27.66 -8.07 -23.69
N ALA A 4 -27.37 -7.48 -24.85
CA ALA A 4 -26.07 -7.60 -25.48
C ALA A 4 -25.05 -7.11 -24.46
N VAL A 5 -24.26 -8.05 -23.91
CA VAL A 5 -23.08 -7.71 -23.12
C VAL A 5 -22.21 -6.86 -24.04
N ASP A 6 -22.05 -5.58 -23.73
CA ASP A 6 -21.19 -4.66 -24.47
C ASP A 6 -19.74 -5.16 -24.38
N VAL A 7 -19.35 -6.01 -25.35
CA VAL A 7 -18.02 -6.63 -25.46
C VAL A 7 -16.92 -5.58 -25.73
N GLY A 8 -17.28 -4.29 -25.89
CA GLY A 8 -16.36 -3.21 -26.23
C GLY A 8 -15.87 -2.33 -25.07
N ARG A 9 -16.57 -2.29 -23.93
CA ARG A 9 -16.23 -1.39 -22.81
C ARG A 9 -15.40 -2.10 -21.74
N ARG A 10 -14.12 -1.71 -21.64
CA ARG A 10 -13.25 -2.12 -20.52
C ARG A 10 -13.88 -1.66 -19.20
N SER A 11 -14.02 -2.58 -18.23
CA SER A 11 -14.63 -2.29 -16.93
C SER A 11 -14.01 -1.05 -16.29
N PRO A 12 -14.81 -0.09 -15.81
CA PRO A 12 -14.30 1.09 -15.13
C PRO A 12 -13.79 0.79 -13.71
N PHE A 13 -14.03 -0.42 -13.20
CA PHE A 13 -13.70 -0.84 -11.83
C PHE A 13 -12.26 -0.50 -11.42
N PHE A 14 -11.28 -0.89 -12.23
CA PHE A 14 -9.86 -0.65 -11.91
C PHE A 14 -9.51 0.83 -11.86
N LEU A 15 -10.21 1.68 -12.63
CA LEU A 15 -10.02 3.12 -12.54
C LEU A 15 -10.61 3.65 -11.23
N TYR A 16 -11.82 3.19 -10.87
CA TYR A 16 -12.46 3.60 -9.61
C TYR A 16 -11.65 3.15 -8.39
N MET A 17 -11.07 1.95 -8.42
CA MET A 17 -10.14 1.50 -7.37
C MET A 17 -8.92 2.42 -7.28
N ALA A 18 -8.27 2.74 -8.40
CA ALA A 18 -7.12 3.63 -8.41
C ALA A 18 -7.44 5.05 -7.91
N LEU A 19 -8.61 5.58 -8.26
CA LEU A 19 -9.11 6.86 -7.75
C LEU A 19 -9.45 6.79 -6.26
N ALA A 20 -10.06 5.70 -5.79
CA ALA A 20 -10.35 5.48 -4.38
C ALA A 20 -9.07 5.41 -3.55
N PHE A 21 -8.02 4.72 -4.04
CA PHE A 21 -6.71 4.69 -3.40
C PHE A 21 -6.10 6.09 -3.26
N LEU A 22 -6.17 6.91 -4.32
CA LEU A 22 -5.73 8.30 -4.25
C LEU A 22 -6.55 9.11 -3.24
N ALA A 23 -7.87 8.94 -3.23
CA ALA A 23 -8.75 9.63 -2.27
C ALA A 23 -8.43 9.23 -0.82
N ILE A 24 -8.26 7.94 -0.54
CA ILE A 24 -7.85 7.43 0.79
C ILE A 24 -6.52 8.04 1.21
N ALA A 25 -5.52 8.06 0.33
CA ALA A 25 -4.22 8.65 0.61
C ALA A 25 -4.32 10.16 0.88
N LEU A 26 -5.06 10.91 0.06
CA LEU A 26 -5.25 12.35 0.24
C LEU A 26 -5.97 12.67 1.55
N VAL A 27 -7.06 11.96 1.86
CA VAL A 27 -7.84 12.15 3.10
C VAL A 27 -6.99 11.77 4.31
N GLY A 28 -6.38 10.58 4.30
CA GLY A 28 -5.56 10.09 5.41
C GLY A 28 -4.41 11.05 5.73
N PHE A 29 -3.72 11.58 4.71
CA PHE A 29 -2.60 12.49 4.91
C PHE A 29 -2.99 13.98 5.01
N SER A 30 -4.27 14.32 4.91
CA SER A 30 -4.70 15.73 4.89
C SER A 30 -4.30 16.49 6.16
N THR A 31 -4.55 15.95 7.35
CA THR A 31 -4.24 16.60 8.63
C THR A 31 -2.80 16.46 9.07
N THR A 32 -2.10 15.40 8.63
CA THR A 32 -0.73 15.10 9.09
C THR A 32 0.36 15.58 8.13
N PHE A 33 0.00 15.92 6.88
CA PHE A 33 0.96 16.32 5.86
C PHE A 33 0.49 17.55 5.09
N PHE A 34 -0.63 17.47 4.36
CA PHE A 34 -1.02 18.54 3.43
C PHE A 34 -1.40 19.86 4.13
N LEU A 35 -2.21 19.81 5.18
CA LEU A 35 -2.61 21.00 5.94
C LEU A 35 -1.40 21.63 6.67
N PRO A 36 -0.57 20.87 7.41
CA PRO A 36 0.67 21.43 7.96
C PRO A 36 1.60 22.02 6.90
N LEU A 37 1.74 21.36 5.74
CA LEU A 37 2.60 21.83 4.65
C LEU A 37 2.09 23.16 4.07
N ALA A 38 0.77 23.26 3.84
CA ALA A 38 0.13 24.48 3.34
C ALA A 38 0.20 25.65 4.35
N ARG A 39 0.28 25.34 5.65
CA ARG A 39 0.43 26.34 6.73
C ARG A 39 1.89 26.71 7.02
N GLY A 40 2.86 26.04 6.40
CA GLY A 40 4.28 26.23 6.70
C GLY A 40 4.71 25.67 8.05
N THR A 41 3.94 24.75 8.65
CA THR A 41 4.22 24.15 9.96
C THR A 41 4.61 22.67 9.88
N PHE A 42 4.80 22.13 8.67
CA PHE A 42 5.27 20.75 8.48
C PHE A 42 6.80 20.70 8.54
N GLU A 43 7.33 20.03 9.56
CA GLU A 43 8.76 19.79 9.72
C GLU A 43 9.06 18.30 9.62
N ALA A 44 9.84 17.92 8.61
CA ALA A 44 10.34 16.57 8.43
C ALA A 44 11.63 16.59 7.60
N PRO A 45 12.52 15.59 7.73
CA PRO A 45 13.68 15.49 6.86
C PRO A 45 13.26 15.23 5.40
N ALA A 46 14.13 15.61 4.46
CA ALA A 46 13.87 15.51 3.02
C ALA A 46 13.39 14.12 2.57
N VAL A 47 13.87 13.05 3.22
CA VAL A 47 13.47 11.67 2.90
C VAL A 47 11.96 11.42 3.07
N VAL A 48 11.30 12.09 4.01
CA VAL A 48 9.84 11.97 4.20
C VAL A 48 9.09 12.65 3.05
N HIS A 49 9.55 13.83 2.61
CA HIS A 49 8.98 14.53 1.46
C HIS A 49 9.15 13.72 0.17
N VAL A 50 10.34 13.17 -0.05
CA VAL A 50 10.65 12.33 -1.22
C VAL A 50 9.79 11.08 -1.22
N HIS A 51 9.71 10.36 -0.10
CA HIS A 51 8.87 9.16 0.01
C HIS A 51 7.39 9.46 -0.25
N GLY A 52 6.87 10.55 0.33
CA GLY A 52 5.51 11.02 0.05
C GLY A 52 5.29 11.29 -1.44
N ALA A 53 6.18 12.05 -2.08
CA ALA A 53 6.10 12.34 -3.51
C ALA A 53 6.15 11.07 -4.37
N LEU A 54 6.97 10.08 -4.00
CA LEU A 54 7.06 8.80 -4.70
C LEU A 54 5.76 8.00 -4.61
N LEU A 55 5.14 7.89 -3.42
CA LEU A 55 3.87 7.16 -3.25
C LEU A 55 2.69 7.87 -3.93
N PHE A 56 2.58 9.19 -3.84
CA PHE A 56 1.56 9.93 -4.60
C PHE A 56 1.81 9.82 -6.11
N GLY A 57 3.07 9.84 -6.55
CA GLY A 57 3.47 9.55 -7.92
C GLY A 57 3.06 8.16 -8.39
N TRP A 58 3.19 7.14 -7.54
CA TRP A 58 2.70 5.78 -7.82
C TRP A 58 1.19 5.75 -8.06
N LEU A 59 0.40 6.41 -7.22
CA LEU A 59 -1.07 6.48 -7.36
C LEU A 59 -1.49 7.21 -8.64
N ILE A 60 -0.85 8.34 -8.96
CA ILE A 60 -1.07 9.07 -10.22
C ILE A 60 -0.67 8.22 -11.42
N LEU A 61 0.45 7.51 -11.34
CA LEU A 61 0.89 6.60 -12.40
C LEU A 61 -0.12 5.47 -12.59
N LEU A 62 -0.62 4.85 -11.52
CA LEU A 62 -1.62 3.79 -11.59
C LEU A 62 -2.90 4.26 -12.31
N ILE A 63 -3.42 5.43 -11.94
CA ILE A 63 -4.58 6.06 -12.62
C ILE A 63 -4.27 6.28 -14.11
N THR A 64 -3.07 6.78 -14.41
CA THR A 64 -2.61 7.03 -15.78
C THR A 64 -2.50 5.73 -16.59
N GLN A 65 -1.94 4.66 -16.01
CA GLN A 65 -1.83 3.34 -16.65
C GLN A 65 -3.19 2.78 -17.01
N VAL A 66 -4.14 2.81 -16.08
CA VAL A 66 -5.51 2.33 -16.33
C VAL A 66 -6.19 3.20 -17.40
N SER A 67 -6.00 4.52 -17.35
CA SER A 67 -6.56 5.46 -18.33
C SER A 67 -6.00 5.24 -19.74
N LEU A 68 -4.69 5.02 -19.88
CA LEU A 68 -4.05 4.70 -21.18
C LEU A 68 -4.61 3.42 -21.79
N ILE A 69 -4.83 2.39 -20.96
CA ILE A 69 -5.50 1.16 -21.39
C ILE A 69 -6.94 1.48 -21.81
N ARG A 70 -7.73 2.22 -21.03
CA ARG A 70 -9.10 2.58 -21.43
C ARG A 70 -9.17 3.38 -22.73
N SER A 71 -8.21 4.28 -22.95
CA SER A 71 -8.08 5.09 -24.17
C SER A 71 -7.40 4.36 -25.34
N ARG A 72 -7.27 3.02 -25.27
CA ARG A 72 -6.68 2.17 -26.32
C ARG A 72 -5.25 2.56 -26.71
N ASN A 73 -4.45 3.04 -25.76
CA ASN A 73 -3.03 3.38 -25.95
C ASN A 73 -2.08 2.43 -25.16
N PRO A 74 -2.02 1.13 -25.52
CA PRO A 74 -1.16 0.16 -24.83
C PRO A 74 0.34 0.40 -25.11
N ARG A 75 0.70 1.13 -26.17
CA ARG A 75 2.11 1.46 -26.47
C ARG A 75 2.69 2.39 -25.42
N THR A 76 1.99 3.47 -25.08
CA THR A 76 2.42 4.39 -24.01
C THR A 76 2.34 3.72 -22.64
N HIS A 77 1.32 2.90 -22.38
CA HIS A 77 1.23 2.08 -21.16
C HIS A 77 2.51 1.27 -20.93
N ARG A 78 2.95 0.51 -21.95
CA ARG A 78 4.19 -0.30 -21.85
C ARG A 78 5.45 0.55 -21.65
N ARG A 79 5.54 1.73 -22.27
CA ARG A 79 6.70 2.64 -22.08
C ARG A 79 6.75 3.20 -20.67
N MET A 80 5.62 3.71 -20.18
CA MET A 80 5.50 4.28 -18.84
C MET A 80 5.55 3.21 -17.74
N GLY A 81 5.28 1.94 -18.05
CA GLY A 81 5.40 0.84 -17.09
C GLY A 81 6.81 0.72 -16.48
N TRP A 82 7.86 1.09 -17.22
CA TRP A 82 9.23 1.11 -16.70
C TRP A 82 9.46 2.22 -15.66
N ILE A 83 8.75 3.35 -15.77
CA ILE A 83 8.71 4.37 -14.72
C ILE A 83 8.11 3.75 -13.45
N GLY A 84 7.09 2.90 -13.59
CA GLY A 84 6.50 2.17 -12.47
C GLY A 84 7.50 1.24 -11.78
N ALA A 85 8.34 0.52 -12.54
CA ALA A 85 9.38 -0.32 -11.97
C ALA A 85 10.43 0.51 -11.20
N ALA A 86 10.86 1.64 -11.75
CA ALA A 86 11.78 2.56 -11.08
C ALA A 86 11.17 3.18 -9.81
N LEU A 87 9.90 3.62 -9.88
CA LEU A 87 9.16 4.12 -8.72
C LEU A 87 9.05 3.06 -7.63
N CYS A 88 8.76 1.81 -7.97
CA CYS A 88 8.68 0.72 -7.00
C CYS A 88 10.00 0.56 -6.24
N ALA A 89 11.13 0.49 -6.95
CA ALA A 89 12.45 0.39 -6.31
C ALA A 89 12.73 1.61 -5.41
N ALA A 90 12.41 2.82 -5.86
CA ALA A 90 12.57 4.03 -5.08
C ALA A 90 11.66 4.08 -3.83
N ILE A 91 10.42 3.61 -3.94
CA ILE A 91 9.47 3.52 -2.82
C ILE A 91 9.97 2.52 -1.78
N VAL A 92 10.43 1.35 -2.20
CA VAL A 92 11.00 0.33 -1.30
C VAL A 92 12.18 0.91 -0.51
N VAL A 93 13.15 1.51 -1.20
CA VAL A 93 14.33 2.09 -0.53
C VAL A 93 13.93 3.25 0.39
N SER A 94 13.15 4.20 -0.12
CA SER A 94 12.74 5.36 0.67
C SER A 94 11.83 4.99 1.85
N GLY A 95 11.01 3.94 1.73
CA GLY A 95 10.15 3.45 2.80
C GLY A 95 10.95 2.86 3.96
N VAL A 96 12.00 2.09 3.66
CA VAL A 96 12.96 1.62 4.69
C VAL A 96 13.63 2.80 5.40
N LEU A 97 14.08 3.82 4.65
CA LEU A 97 14.73 5.00 5.23
C LEU A 97 13.78 5.84 6.09
N VAL A 98 12.54 6.06 5.64
CA VAL A 98 11.50 6.74 6.43
C VAL A 98 11.14 5.94 7.67
N GLY A 99 11.05 4.62 7.55
CA GLY A 99 10.81 3.72 8.68
C GLY A 99 11.90 3.82 9.73
N LEU A 100 13.17 3.73 9.30
CA LEU A 100 14.31 3.87 10.21
C LEU A 100 14.31 5.24 10.93
N PHE A 101 14.02 6.32 10.19
CA PHE A 101 13.89 7.65 10.77
C PHE A 101 12.76 7.71 11.81
N ALA A 102 11.56 7.22 11.45
CA ALA A 102 10.39 7.23 12.33
C ALA A 102 10.64 6.39 13.60
N THR A 103 11.18 5.18 13.46
CA THR A 103 11.55 4.31 14.58
C THR A 103 12.53 5.00 15.51
N ARG A 104 13.63 5.58 15.00
CA ARG A 104 14.61 6.27 15.84
C ARG A 104 14.03 7.50 16.54
N ARG A 105 13.21 8.28 15.84
CA ARG A 105 12.50 9.44 16.42
C ARG A 105 11.59 8.99 17.56
N ASP A 106 10.81 7.93 17.35
CA ASP A 106 9.83 7.46 18.32
C ASP A 106 10.48 6.75 19.51
N LEU A 107 11.61 6.05 19.32
CA LEU A 107 12.44 5.52 20.41
C LEU A 107 13.06 6.64 21.24
N ALA A 108 13.58 7.69 20.61
CA ALA A 108 14.10 8.87 21.31
C ALA A 108 13.01 9.61 22.12
N ALA A 109 11.74 9.44 21.75
CA ALA A 109 10.58 9.95 22.48
C ALA A 109 10.05 8.98 23.57
N GLY A 110 10.76 7.90 23.88
CA GLY A 110 10.39 6.91 24.91
C GLY A 110 9.53 5.76 24.40
N GLY A 111 9.49 5.53 23.08
CA GLY A 111 8.83 4.37 22.48
C GLY A 111 9.40 3.04 22.98
N GLY A 112 8.52 2.06 23.20
CA GLY A 112 8.89 0.72 23.67
C GLY A 112 8.94 -0.35 22.57
N ASP A 113 8.69 -1.59 22.97
CA ASP A 113 8.79 -2.78 22.11
C ASP A 113 7.94 -2.69 20.82
N VAL A 114 6.76 -2.07 20.87
CA VAL A 114 5.90 -1.86 19.69
C VAL A 114 6.57 -1.02 18.59
N VAL A 115 7.43 -0.05 18.95
CA VAL A 115 8.16 0.79 17.99
C VAL A 115 9.29 0.00 17.33
N ILE A 116 9.98 -0.83 18.12
CA ILE A 116 11.04 -1.73 17.65
C ILE A 116 10.45 -2.76 16.68
N GLY A 117 9.38 -3.43 17.09
CA GLY A 117 8.69 -4.41 16.25
C GLY A 117 8.06 -3.78 15.01
N GLY A 118 7.58 -2.53 15.12
CA GLY A 118 7.07 -1.76 13.98
C GLY A 118 8.11 -1.57 12.87
N PHE A 119 9.40 -1.49 13.20
CA PHE A 119 10.45 -1.42 12.16
C PHE A 119 10.53 -2.70 11.33
N VAL A 120 10.38 -3.87 11.96
CA VAL A 120 10.33 -5.17 11.28
C VAL A 120 9.15 -5.21 10.30
N ASN A 121 7.95 -4.78 10.75
CA ASN A 121 6.77 -4.70 9.89
C ASN A 121 7.02 -3.79 8.68
N ILE A 122 7.69 -2.64 8.87
CA ILE A 122 8.02 -1.75 7.75
C ILE A 122 8.89 -2.45 6.70
N LEU A 123 9.88 -3.24 7.12
CA LEU A 123 10.72 -4.00 6.18
C LEU A 123 9.91 -5.06 5.43
N ILE A 124 9.04 -5.78 6.14
CA ILE A 124 8.16 -6.79 5.55
C ILE A 124 7.20 -6.15 4.55
N GLU A 125 6.57 -5.04 4.88
CA GLU A 125 5.68 -4.30 3.98
C GLU A 125 6.40 -3.83 2.71
N MET A 126 7.65 -3.39 2.81
CA MET A 126 8.45 -3.04 1.62
C MET A 126 8.76 -4.28 0.77
N ILE A 127 8.98 -5.44 1.38
CA ILE A 127 9.16 -6.71 0.68
C ILE A 127 7.84 -7.16 0.03
N VAL A 128 6.71 -7.08 0.72
CA VAL A 128 5.37 -7.43 0.22
C VAL A 128 5.03 -6.56 -0.99
N PHE A 129 5.12 -5.23 -0.85
CA PHE A 129 4.89 -4.29 -1.94
C PHE A 129 5.80 -4.59 -3.13
N GLY A 130 7.12 -4.67 -2.91
CA GLY A 130 8.10 -4.92 -3.96
C GLY A 130 7.87 -6.26 -4.68
N THR A 131 7.54 -7.31 -3.93
CA THR A 131 7.28 -8.65 -4.48
C THR A 131 5.99 -8.69 -5.30
N LEU A 132 4.91 -8.04 -4.83
CA LEU A 132 3.66 -7.96 -5.57
C LEU A 132 3.82 -7.18 -6.87
N VAL A 133 4.56 -6.06 -6.87
CA VAL A 133 4.88 -5.31 -8.09
C VAL A 133 5.80 -6.10 -9.01
N GLY A 134 6.83 -6.76 -8.47
CA GLY A 134 7.73 -7.64 -9.22
C GLY A 134 6.97 -8.76 -9.91
N ALA A 135 6.07 -9.43 -9.18
CA ALA A 135 5.17 -10.44 -9.73
C ALA A 135 4.27 -9.83 -10.81
N ALA A 136 3.70 -8.65 -10.62
CA ALA A 136 2.90 -7.98 -11.66
C ALA A 136 3.70 -7.76 -12.95
N ILE A 137 4.99 -7.42 -12.84
CA ILE A 137 5.89 -7.27 -14.00
C ILE A 137 6.21 -8.60 -14.67
N VAL A 138 6.40 -9.68 -13.90
CA VAL A 138 6.59 -11.05 -14.44
C VAL A 138 5.34 -11.48 -15.21
N PHE A 139 4.17 -11.32 -14.61
CA PHE A 139 2.86 -11.66 -15.20
C PHE A 139 2.33 -10.60 -16.17
N ARG A 140 3.16 -9.67 -16.69
CA ARG A 140 2.72 -8.60 -17.61
C ARG A 140 2.10 -9.09 -18.94
N ARG A 141 2.31 -10.36 -19.30
CA ARG A 141 1.69 -10.99 -20.48
C ARG A 141 0.32 -11.60 -20.18
N ASP A 142 -0.06 -11.70 -18.91
CA ASP A 142 -1.38 -12.07 -18.43
C ASP A 142 -2.06 -10.82 -17.82
N PRO A 143 -2.86 -10.08 -18.59
CA PRO A 143 -3.49 -8.85 -18.12
C PRO A 143 -4.39 -9.05 -16.90
N GLU A 144 -5.00 -10.24 -16.75
CA GLU A 144 -5.90 -10.53 -15.63
C GLU A 144 -5.13 -10.69 -14.32
N SER A 145 -3.98 -11.37 -14.34
CA SER A 145 -3.10 -11.44 -13.16
C SER A 145 -2.39 -10.11 -12.90
N HIS A 146 -1.84 -9.47 -13.94
CA HIS A 146 -1.07 -8.22 -13.83
C HIS A 146 -1.83 -7.12 -13.07
N LYS A 147 -3.07 -6.83 -13.48
CA LYS A 147 -3.85 -5.75 -12.87
C LYS A 147 -4.24 -6.06 -11.42
N ARG A 148 -4.51 -7.32 -11.09
CA ARG A 148 -4.89 -7.75 -9.74
C ARG A 148 -3.71 -7.69 -8.78
N LEU A 149 -2.52 -8.06 -9.23
CA LEU A 149 -1.29 -7.92 -8.46
C LEU A 149 -0.97 -6.44 -8.15
N LEU A 150 -1.19 -5.51 -9.09
CA LEU A 150 -1.01 -4.08 -8.80
C LEU A 150 -2.08 -3.52 -7.83
N ILE A 151 -3.30 -4.05 -7.85
CA ILE A 151 -4.31 -3.72 -6.84
C ILE A 151 -3.84 -4.18 -5.45
N LEU A 152 -3.38 -5.42 -5.31
CA LEU A 152 -2.86 -5.95 -4.05
C LEU A 152 -1.63 -5.16 -3.55
N ALA A 153 -0.68 -4.87 -4.44
CA ALA A 153 0.48 -4.05 -4.11
C ALA A 153 0.07 -2.66 -3.58
N THR A 154 -0.96 -2.06 -4.18
CA THR A 154 -1.40 -0.73 -3.73
C THR A 154 -2.19 -0.81 -2.42
N ILE A 155 -2.94 -1.90 -2.17
CA ILE A 155 -3.62 -2.12 -0.88
C ILE A 155 -2.61 -2.23 0.26
N SER A 156 -1.56 -3.07 0.14
CA SER A 156 -0.50 -3.18 1.16
C SER A 156 0.15 -1.82 1.46
N ALA A 157 0.47 -1.04 0.43
CA ALA A 157 1.07 0.28 0.61
C ALA A 157 0.17 1.36 1.26
N LEU A 158 -1.14 1.11 1.43
CA LEU A 158 -2.08 2.10 1.96
C LEU A 158 -2.27 2.06 3.48
N ALA A 159 -1.70 1.09 4.19
CA ALA A 159 -1.86 0.98 5.65
C ALA A 159 -1.55 2.29 6.42
N PRO A 160 -0.48 3.06 6.10
CA PRO A 160 -0.23 4.33 6.77
C PRO A 160 -1.32 5.38 6.50
N ALA A 161 -1.95 5.39 5.32
CA ALA A 161 -3.04 6.31 5.01
C ALA A 161 -4.26 5.98 5.88
N TRP A 162 -4.63 4.70 5.97
CA TRP A 162 -5.74 4.23 6.80
C TRP A 162 -5.54 4.52 8.28
N LEU A 163 -4.34 4.25 8.81
CA LEU A 163 -4.05 4.50 10.22
C LEU A 163 -4.25 5.97 10.62
N ARG A 164 -4.06 6.91 9.68
CA ARG A 164 -4.25 8.35 9.95
C ARG A 164 -5.72 8.75 10.09
N PHE A 165 -6.67 7.88 9.73
CA PHE A 165 -8.10 8.15 9.98
C PHE A 165 -8.42 8.25 11.47
N ARG A 166 -7.56 7.74 12.36
CA ARG A 166 -7.65 7.94 13.81
C ARG A 166 -7.72 9.40 14.25
N HIS A 167 -7.21 10.34 13.44
CA HIS A 167 -7.30 11.78 13.75
C HIS A 167 -8.69 12.36 13.46
N PHE A 168 -9.47 11.74 12.55
CA PHE A 168 -10.87 12.11 12.29
C PHE A 168 -11.84 11.32 13.17
N MET A 169 -11.43 10.13 13.59
CA MET A 169 -12.24 9.19 14.35
C MET A 169 -11.56 8.81 15.68
N PRO A 170 -11.31 9.79 16.59
CA PRO A 170 -10.61 9.53 17.84
C PRO A 170 -11.40 8.64 18.82
N PHE A 171 -12.69 8.44 18.56
CA PHE A 171 -13.59 7.57 19.33
C PHE A 171 -13.46 6.08 18.96
N VAL A 172 -12.69 5.71 17.93
CA VAL A 172 -12.50 4.32 17.52
C VAL A 172 -11.56 3.61 18.50
N PRO A 173 -12.00 2.52 19.16
CA PRO A 173 -11.14 1.77 20.06
C PRO A 173 -10.04 1.05 19.27
N ASN A 174 -8.86 0.96 19.88
CA ASN A 174 -7.67 0.32 19.32
C ASN A 174 -7.46 0.68 17.82
N PRO A 175 -7.18 1.96 17.50
CA PRO A 175 -7.14 2.44 16.13
C PRO A 175 -6.10 1.71 15.27
N PHE A 176 -5.01 1.21 15.86
CA PHE A 176 -4.02 0.42 15.15
C PHE A 176 -4.63 -0.85 14.57
N VAL A 177 -5.23 -1.70 15.41
CA VAL A 177 -5.90 -2.93 14.97
C VAL A 177 -7.04 -2.61 13.99
N THR A 178 -7.91 -1.66 14.37
CA THR A 178 -9.12 -1.37 13.59
C THR A 178 -8.79 -0.88 12.19
N PHE A 179 -7.88 0.09 12.04
CA PHE A 179 -7.54 0.62 10.72
C PHE A 179 -6.68 -0.32 9.88
N SER A 180 -5.89 -1.22 10.49
CA SER A 180 -5.22 -2.30 9.75
C SER A 180 -6.23 -3.27 9.14
N LEU A 181 -7.26 -3.68 9.89
CA LEU A 181 -8.33 -4.54 9.36
C LEU A 181 -9.14 -3.84 8.26
N VAL A 182 -9.42 -2.54 8.42
CA VAL A 182 -10.09 -1.74 7.39
C VAL A 182 -9.23 -1.66 6.13
N ALA A 183 -7.91 -1.47 6.25
CA ALA A 183 -7.01 -1.43 5.11
C ALA A 183 -7.10 -2.70 4.26
N ASP A 184 -7.06 -3.86 4.91
CA ASP A 184 -7.17 -5.16 4.24
C ASP A 184 -8.56 -5.44 3.69
N SER A 185 -9.61 -4.94 4.35
CA SER A 185 -11.00 -5.12 3.89
C SER A 185 -11.24 -4.56 2.48
N VAL A 186 -10.39 -3.64 1.99
CA VAL A 186 -10.45 -3.13 0.61
C VAL A 186 -10.26 -4.25 -0.42
N LEU A 187 -9.53 -5.32 -0.09
CA LEU A 187 -9.45 -6.53 -0.91
C LEU A 187 -10.84 -7.16 -1.15
N LEU A 188 -11.73 -7.11 -0.16
CA LEU A 188 -13.07 -7.69 -0.28
C LEU A 188 -13.88 -7.00 -1.36
N ILE A 189 -13.66 -5.69 -1.62
CA ILE A 189 -14.30 -4.97 -2.72
C ILE A 189 -13.86 -5.56 -4.07
N ALA A 190 -12.57 -5.89 -4.20
CA ALA A 190 -12.01 -6.49 -5.41
C ALA A 190 -12.44 -7.94 -5.63
N VAL A 191 -12.51 -8.72 -4.55
CA VAL A 191 -13.06 -10.08 -4.55
C VAL A 191 -14.56 -10.08 -4.91
N ALA A 192 -15.33 -9.17 -4.31
CA ALA A 192 -16.75 -9.02 -4.59
C ALA A 192 -16.99 -8.61 -6.04
N HIS A 193 -16.17 -7.70 -6.60
CA HIS A 193 -16.25 -7.37 -8.03
C HIS A 193 -16.03 -8.60 -8.91
N ASP A 194 -14.99 -9.40 -8.66
CA ASP A 194 -14.74 -10.61 -9.44
C ASP A 194 -15.89 -11.61 -9.35
N TRP A 195 -16.43 -11.81 -8.14
CA TRP A 195 -17.60 -12.66 -7.94
C TRP A 195 -18.84 -12.13 -8.68
N MET A 196 -19.14 -10.84 -8.58
CA MET A 196 -20.32 -10.25 -9.23
C MET A 196 -20.20 -10.26 -10.75
N ALA A 197 -19.03 -9.92 -11.30
CA ALA A 197 -18.80 -9.78 -12.73
C ALA A 197 -18.57 -11.13 -13.44
N TYR A 198 -17.87 -12.07 -12.79
CA TYR A 198 -17.40 -13.31 -13.43
C TYR A 198 -17.91 -14.59 -12.73
N ARG A 199 -18.62 -14.47 -11.60
CA ARG A 199 -19.08 -15.61 -10.77
C ARG A 199 -17.95 -16.52 -10.29
N ARG A 200 -16.73 -16.01 -10.29
CA ARG A 200 -15.50 -16.69 -9.86
C ARG A 200 -14.52 -15.65 -9.36
N VAL A 201 -13.84 -15.95 -8.26
CA VAL A 201 -12.75 -15.12 -7.75
C VAL A 201 -11.45 -15.55 -8.42
N HIS A 202 -10.68 -14.58 -8.94
CA HIS A 202 -9.41 -14.90 -9.58
C HIS A 202 -8.40 -15.47 -8.55
N PRO A 203 -7.63 -16.52 -8.89
CA PRO A 203 -6.69 -17.16 -7.97
C PRO A 203 -5.68 -16.20 -7.32
N ILE A 204 -5.29 -15.13 -8.01
CA ILE A 204 -4.41 -14.08 -7.46
C ILE A 204 -4.98 -13.45 -6.19
N TYR A 205 -6.28 -13.15 -6.12
CA TYR A 205 -6.86 -12.60 -4.90
C TYR A 205 -6.94 -13.62 -3.77
N LEU A 206 -7.08 -14.90 -4.09
CA LEU A 206 -7.11 -15.97 -3.09
C LEU A 206 -5.72 -16.25 -2.53
N TRP A 207 -4.75 -16.51 -3.41
CA TRP A 207 -3.41 -16.93 -3.01
C TRP A 207 -2.52 -15.75 -2.61
N ALA A 208 -2.32 -14.77 -3.50
CA ALA A 208 -1.46 -13.62 -3.20
C ALA A 208 -2.16 -12.66 -2.23
N GLY A 209 -3.47 -12.43 -2.40
CA GLY A 209 -4.26 -11.63 -1.46
C GLY A 209 -4.40 -12.29 -0.09
N GLY A 210 -4.68 -13.60 -0.04
CA GLY A 210 -4.70 -14.36 1.21
C GLY A 210 -3.35 -14.40 1.92
N ALA A 211 -2.25 -14.58 1.18
CA ALA A 211 -0.90 -14.53 1.75
C ALA A 211 -0.56 -13.14 2.31
N MET A 212 -0.91 -12.07 1.60
CA MET A 212 -0.74 -10.68 2.07
C MET A 212 -1.50 -10.45 3.40
N VAL A 213 -2.78 -10.82 3.46
CA VAL A 213 -3.57 -10.72 4.70
C VAL A 213 -3.00 -11.59 5.81
N GLY A 214 -2.50 -12.78 5.49
CA GLY A 214 -1.82 -13.66 6.44
C GLY A 214 -0.56 -13.02 7.03
N VAL A 215 0.24 -12.34 6.20
CA VAL A 215 1.40 -11.57 6.64
C VAL A 215 0.97 -10.45 7.59
N HIS A 216 -0.01 -9.62 7.21
CA HIS A 216 -0.47 -8.53 8.07
C HIS A 216 -1.05 -9.02 9.40
N ALA A 217 -1.71 -10.18 9.41
CA ALA A 217 -2.21 -10.80 10.63
C ALA A 217 -1.05 -11.24 11.55
N VAL A 218 0.01 -11.84 10.98
CA VAL A 218 1.23 -12.19 11.72
C VAL A 218 1.88 -10.93 12.28
N GLU A 219 2.02 -9.88 11.48
CA GLU A 219 2.57 -8.60 11.91
C GLU A 219 1.81 -8.01 13.09
N LEU A 220 0.48 -8.04 13.06
CA LEU A 220 -0.37 -7.52 14.12
C LEU A 220 -0.20 -8.30 15.44
N LEU A 221 -0.07 -9.63 15.34
CA LEU A 221 0.09 -10.51 16.50
C LEU A 221 1.53 -10.54 17.03
N ALA A 222 2.52 -10.35 16.15
CA ALA A 222 3.92 -10.50 16.48
C ALA A 222 4.60 -9.20 16.89
N ILE A 223 4.02 -8.02 16.61
CA ILE A 223 4.68 -6.71 16.77
C ILE A 223 5.31 -6.48 18.15
N GLU A 224 4.71 -6.97 19.23
CA GLU A 224 5.25 -6.87 20.60
C GLU A 224 5.84 -8.18 21.13
N SER A 225 5.88 -9.23 20.31
CA SER A 225 6.41 -10.53 20.70
C SER A 225 7.94 -10.51 20.81
N GLN A 226 8.48 -11.28 21.75
CA GLN A 226 9.92 -11.37 22.00
C GLN A 226 10.77 -11.70 20.75
N PRO A 227 10.38 -12.66 19.86
CA PRO A 227 11.13 -12.91 18.63
C PRO A 227 11.22 -11.68 17.72
N TRP A 228 10.13 -10.91 17.62
CA TRP A 228 10.02 -9.74 16.76
C TRP A 228 10.84 -8.57 17.27
N VAL A 229 10.75 -8.30 18.57
CA VAL A 229 11.54 -7.27 19.24
C VAL A 229 13.04 -7.57 19.14
N ARG A 230 13.46 -8.84 19.35
CA ARG A 230 14.86 -9.24 19.18
C ARG A 230 15.37 -9.01 17.76
N LEU A 231 14.56 -9.38 16.76
CA LEU A 231 14.89 -9.13 15.36
C LEU A 231 15.00 -7.63 15.07
N GLY A 232 14.04 -6.83 15.57
CA GLY A 232 14.06 -5.38 15.42
C GLY A 232 15.29 -4.73 16.04
N ARG A 233 15.67 -5.11 17.27
CA ARG A 233 16.89 -4.61 17.93
C ARG A 233 18.15 -4.96 17.12
N TRP A 234 18.25 -6.20 16.64
CA TRP A 234 19.36 -6.62 15.79
C TRP A 234 19.44 -5.79 14.50
N LEU A 235 18.31 -5.57 13.82
CA LEU A 235 18.24 -4.76 12.59
C LEU A 235 18.59 -3.29 12.83
N LEU A 236 18.24 -2.75 14.01
CA LEU A 236 18.55 -1.37 14.40
C LEU A 236 20.01 -1.19 14.87
N GLY A 237 20.73 -2.29 15.10
CA GLY A 237 22.07 -2.28 15.69
C GLY A 237 22.07 -1.96 17.18
N GLU A 238 20.92 -2.11 17.85
CA GLU A 238 20.80 -2.00 19.30
C GLU A 238 21.21 -3.34 19.91
N GLN A 239 22.36 -3.40 20.58
CA GLN A 239 22.79 -4.61 21.26
C GLN A 239 21.79 -4.94 22.39
N ALA A 240 21.39 -6.20 22.49
CA ALA A 240 20.55 -6.68 23.57
C ALA A 240 21.27 -6.46 24.90
N VAL A 241 20.78 -5.52 25.72
CA VAL A 241 21.03 -5.49 27.17
C VAL A 241 20.17 -6.55 27.83
#